data_AF-A0A8G2DWQ8-F1
#
_entry.id   AF-A0A8G2DWQ8-F1
#
_cell.length_a   1.000
_cell.length_b   1.000
_cell.length_c   1.000
_cell.angle_alpha   90.00
_cell.angle_beta   90.00
_cell.angle_gamma   90.00
#
_symmetry.space_group_name_H-M   'P 1'
#
loop_
_entity.id
_entity.type
_entity.pdbx_description
1 polymer ?
#
loop_
_entity_poly.entity_id
_entity_poly.type
_entity_poly.pdbx_seq_one_letter_code
_entity_poly.pdbx_strand_id
1 'polypeptide(L)' 'MKATLRSTFMRLTLMAAAIGLLLRAILFDRADLPYAIGIMAAALAYEALFHVASNAIRHNYDIQAAPSA' A
#
# COMPACT_ATOMS: atom_id res chain seq x y z
N MET A 1 -2.16 -14.28 13.05
CA MET A 1 -0.94 -14.20 12.22
C MET A 1 -1.11 -14.58 10.73
N LYS A 2 -2.10 -15.39 10.31
CA LYS A 2 -2.26 -15.75 8.87
C LYS A 2 -2.81 -14.62 7.96
N ALA A 3 -3.62 -13.70 8.50
CA ALA A 3 -4.23 -12.61 7.72
C ALA A 3 -3.20 -11.58 7.19
N THR A 4 -2.14 -11.34 7.96
CA THR A 4 -1.07 -10.39 7.60
C THR A 4 -0.31 -10.85 6.37
N LEU A 5 -0.01 -12.15 6.25
CA LEU A 5 0.81 -12.67 5.15
C LEU A 5 0.09 -12.58 3.79
N ARG A 6 -1.20 -12.91 3.74
CA ARG A 6 -2.02 -12.79 2.53
C ARG A 6 -2.19 -11.32 2.11
N SER A 7 -2.42 -10.42 3.07
CA SER A 7 -2.49 -8.97 2.80
C SER A 7 -1.17 -8.42 2.28
N THR A 8 -0.05 -8.85 2.85
CA THR A 8 1.30 -8.44 2.41
C THR A 8 1.60 -8.95 1.00
N PHE A 9 1.28 -10.22 0.70
CA PHE A 9 1.42 -10.77 -0.64
C PHE A 9 0.58 -10.00 -1.65
N MET A 10 -0.68 -9.72 -1.33
CA MET A 10 -1.57 -8.99 -2.22
C MET A 10 -1.03 -7.57 -2.51
N ARG A 11 -0.49 -6.87 -1.50
CA ARG A 11 0.19 -5.57 -1.67
C ARG A 11 1.42 -5.68 -2.57
N LEU A 12 2.27 -6.68 -2.35
CA LEU A 12 3.47 -6.92 -3.17
C LEU A 12 3.11 -7.18 -4.63
N THR A 13 2.10 -8.01 -4.89
CA THR A 13 1.64 -8.30 -6.26
C THR A 13 1.05 -7.05 -6.92
N LEU A 14 0.32 -6.23 -6.17
CA LEU A 14 -0.26 -4.97 -6.67
C LEU A 14 0.83 -3.94 -7.00
N MET A 15 1.85 -3.81 -6.15
CA MET A 15 3.01 -2.95 -6.43
C MET A 15 3.80 -3.43 -7.64
N ALA A 16 4.05 -4.74 -7.75
CA ALA A 16 4.75 -5.31 -8.90
C ALA A 16 3.99 -5.04 -10.22
N ALA A 17 2.66 -5.17 -10.20
CA ALA A 17 1.82 -4.85 -11.35
C ALA A 17 1.85 -3.36 -11.71
N ALA A 18 1.80 -2.46 -10.71
CA ALA A 18 1.90 -1.03 -10.92
C ALA A 18 3.26 -0.63 -11.53
N ILE A 19 4.36 -1.19 -11.00
CA ILE A 19 5.71 -0.97 -11.53
C ILE A 19 5.83 -1.52 -12.97
N GLY A 20 5.27 -2.71 -13.22
CA GLY A 20 5.26 -3.31 -14.57
C GLY A 20 4.48 -2.49 -15.58
N LEU A 21 3.32 -1.94 -15.20
CA LEU A 21 2.54 -0.99 -16.02
C LEU A 21 3.31 0.30 -16.28
N LEU A 22 4.02 0.82 -15.28
CA LEU A 22 4.86 2.01 -15.42
C LEU A 22 6.03 1.76 -16.38
N LEU A 23 6.73 0.63 -16.24
CA LEU A 23 7.80 0.22 -17.15
C LEU A 23 7.27 0.06 -18.59
N ARG A 24 6.08 -0.53 -18.74
CA ARG A 24 5.41 -0.67 -20.05
C ARG A 24 5.09 0.70 -20.65
N ALA A 25 4.55 1.64 -19.87
CA ALA A 25 4.27 2.99 -20.35
C ALA A 25 5.55 3.76 -20.73
N ILE A 26 6.63 3.61 -19.96
CA ILE A 26 7.91 4.27 -20.26
C ILE A 26 8.56 3.71 -21.53
N LEU A 27 8.50 2.38 -21.73
CA LEU A 27 9.19 1.70 -22.83
C LEU A 27 8.41 1.67 -24.14
N PHE A 28 7.07 1.64 -24.11
CA PHE A 28 6.25 1.37 -25.29
C PHE A 28 5.26 2.47 -25.66
N ASP A 29 4.72 3.28 -24.73
CA ASP A 29 3.73 4.31 -25.10
C ASP A 29 3.53 5.45 -24.08
N ARG A 30 3.72 6.72 -24.52
CA ARG A 30 3.45 7.91 -23.69
C ARG A 30 1.96 8.14 -23.43
N ALA A 31 1.06 7.56 -24.24
CA ALA A 31 -0.38 7.73 -24.05
C ALA A 31 -0.88 7.08 -22.74
N ASP A 32 -0.22 6.02 -22.28
CA ASP A 32 -0.56 5.29 -21.04
C ASP A 32 0.13 5.86 -19.79
N LEU A 33 1.09 6.79 -19.97
CA LEU A 33 1.83 7.43 -18.89
C LEU A 33 0.93 8.08 -17.81
N PRO A 34 -0.16 8.80 -18.16
CA PRO A 34 -1.04 9.40 -17.15
C PRO A 34 -1.75 8.34 -16.31
N TYR A 35 -2.15 7.22 -16.92
CA TYR A 35 -2.80 6.11 -16.23
C TYR A 35 -1.82 5.39 -15.29
N ALA A 36 -0.59 5.15 -15.74
CA ALA A 36 0.43 4.52 -14.91
C ALA A 36 0.82 5.40 -13.70
N ILE A 37 0.95 6.72 -13.90
CA ILE A 37 1.17 7.69 -12.81
C ILE A 37 -0.02 7.68 -11.84
N GLY A 38 -1.26 7.65 -12.36
CA GLY A 38 -2.48 7.57 -11.54
C GLY A 38 -2.53 6.31 -10.67
N ILE A 39 -2.18 5.16 -11.23
CA ILE A 39 -2.12 3.88 -10.49
C ILE A 39 -1.02 3.93 -9.42
N MET A 40 0.16 4.49 -9.72
CA MET A 40 1.23 4.68 -8.73
C MET A 40 0.80 5.61 -7.59
N ALA A 41 0.16 6.74 -7.91
CA ALA A 41 -0.32 7.70 -6.91
C ALA A 41 -1.38 7.06 -5.99
N ALA A 42 -2.31 6.30 -6.55
CA ALA A 42 -3.32 5.56 -5.79
C ALA A 42 -2.69 4.50 -4.87
N ALA A 43 -1.68 3.77 -5.37
CA ALA A 43 -0.94 2.79 -4.57
C ALA A 43 -0.22 3.44 -3.38
N LEU A 44 0.46 4.57 -3.61
CA LEU A 44 1.13 5.33 -2.54
C LEU A 44 0.14 5.89 -1.50
N ALA A 45 -1.01 6.41 -1.95
CA ALA A 45 -2.06 6.88 -1.05
C ALA A 45 -2.63 5.73 -0.19
N TYR A 46 -2.87 4.56 -0.80
CA TYR A 46 -3.32 3.36 -0.09
C TYR A 46 -2.27 2.89 0.94
N GLU A 47 -0.99 2.87 0.55
CA GLU A 47 0.14 2.55 1.42
C GLU A 47 0.19 3.49 2.65
N ALA A 48 0.10 4.81 2.43
CA ALA A 48 0.11 5.81 3.48
C ALA A 48 -1.08 5.68 4.44
N LEU A 49 -2.29 5.51 3.90
CA LEU A 49 -3.50 5.28 4.71
C LEU A 49 -3.41 3.99 5.52
N PHE A 50 -2.84 2.92 4.94
CA PHE A 50 -2.62 1.67 5.64
C PHE A 50 -1.63 1.82 6.80
N HIS A 51 -0.54 2.57 6.62
CA HIS A 51 0.42 2.86 7.70
C HIS A 51 -0.21 3.71 8.81
N VAL A 52 -0.99 4.74 8.46
CA VAL A 52 -1.71 5.57 9.45
C VAL A 52 -2.73 4.73 10.22
N ALA A 53 -3.53 3.94 9.54
CA ALA A 53 -4.52 3.06 10.17
C ALA A 53 -3.85 2.00 11.06
N SER A 54 -2.75 1.41 10.61
CA SER A 54 -1.99 0.42 11.40
C SER A 54 -1.39 1.04 12.66
N ASN A 55 -0.83 2.26 12.56
CA ASN A 55 -0.30 2.99 13.71
C ASN A 55 -1.40 3.42 14.68
N ALA A 56 -2.55 3.87 14.17
CA ALA A 56 -3.69 4.24 15.00
C ALA A 56 -4.24 3.04 15.78
N ILE A 57 -4.38 1.88 15.13
CA ILE A 57 -4.80 0.64 15.78
C ILE A 57 -3.79 0.23 16.86
N ARG A 58 -2.49 0.22 16.52
CA ARG A 58 -1.42 -0.14 17.46
C ARG A 58 -1.38 0.79 18.68
N HIS A 59 -1.52 2.10 18.47
CA HIS A 59 -1.59 3.08 19.56
C HIS A 59 -2.80 2.84 20.48
N ASN A 60 -3.96 2.48 19.92
CA ASN A 60 -5.15 2.16 20.71
C ASN A 60 -4.96 0.88 21.55
N TYR A 61 -4.25 -0.12 21.02
CA TYR A 61 -3.87 -1.31 21.78
C TYR A 61 -2.90 -0.99 22.92
N ASP A 62 -1.91 -0.11 22.70
CA ASP A 62 -0.97 0.29 23.74
C ASP A 62 -1.67 1.06 24.88
N ILE A 63 -2.66 1.91 24.57
CA ILE A 63 -3.49 2.60 25.58
C ILE A 63 -4.35 1.63 26.38
N GLN A 64 -4.92 0.60 25.75
CA GLN A 64 -5.71 -0.43 26.45
C GLN A 64 -4.85 -1.43 27.22
N ALA A 65 -3.60 -1.64 26.82
CA ALA A 65 -2.64 -2.51 27.49
C ALA A 65 -1.88 -1.83 28.63
N ALA A 66 -2.00 -0.51 28.78
CA ALA A 66 -1.48 0.20 29.94
C ALA A 66 -2.27 -0.25 31.18
N PRO A 67 -1.64 -0.89 32.18
CA PRO A 67 -2.33 -1.28 33.40
C PRO A 67 -2.82 -0.01 34.08
N SER A 68 -4.13 0.09 34.31
CA SER A 68 -4.71 1.10 35.19
C SER A 68 -4.11 0.91 36.58
N ALA A 69 -3.13 1.76 36.91
CA ALA A 69 -2.49 1.84 38.22
C ALA A 69 -3.48 2.27 39.31
#